data_AF-F2R677-F1
#
_entry.id   AF-F2R677-F1
#
_cell.length_a   1.000
_cell.length_b   1.000
_cell.length_c   1.000
_cell.angle_alpha   90.00
_cell.angle_beta   90.00
_cell.angle_gamma   90.00
#
_symmetry.space_group_name_H-M   'P 1'
#
loop_
_entity.id
_entity.type
_entity.pdbx_description
1 polymer ?
#
loop_
_entity_poly.entity_id
_entity_poly.type
_entity_poly.pdbx_seq_one_letter_code
_entity_poly.pdbx_strand_id
1 'polypeptide(L)'
;MLTTDRVAEILAGQRSYRTVAQLDRDVRDLLAERAEILAQLTRGKDTAQGGESTPAPHRAEVRFTAYGLVPLIGPVVEDLEPDYYGHVYRQLGGWLPDTWSGEHLRGTEHMEFAHVPGLVMPTDINVQVSTRTSRDGSRYMAIQWRRERPSAVRRPAFPTVDA
;
A
#
# COMPACT_ATOMS: atom_id res chain seq x y z
N MET A 1 1.33 -40.25 24.52
CA MET A 1 0.68 -39.81 25.77
C MET A 1 0.67 -38.29 25.76
N LEU A 2 -0.50 -37.64 25.80
CA LEU A 2 -0.56 -36.19 25.96
C LEU A 2 -0.18 -35.84 27.40
N THR A 3 0.78 -34.93 27.57
CA THR A 3 1.18 -34.42 28.89
C THR A 3 0.13 -33.46 29.43
N THR A 4 0.02 -33.39 30.75
CA THR A 4 -0.94 -32.55 31.47
C THR A 4 -0.81 -31.07 31.07
N ASP A 5 0.41 -30.62 30.79
CA ASP A 5 0.70 -29.25 30.35
C ASP A 5 0.15 -28.97 28.94
N ARG A 6 0.21 -29.96 28.03
CA ARG A 6 -0.33 -29.82 26.68
C ARG A 6 -1.85 -29.76 26.68
N VAL A 7 -2.49 -30.44 27.63
CA VAL A 7 -3.95 -30.36 27.83
C VAL A 7 -4.36 -29.00 28.40
N ALA A 8 -3.57 -28.43 29.33
CA ALA A 8 -3.83 -27.10 29.88
C ALA A 8 -3.68 -26.00 28.82
N GLU A 9 -2.68 -26.10 27.93
CA GLU A 9 -2.47 -25.16 26.82
C GLU A 9 -3.61 -25.21 25.78
N ILE A 10 -4.10 -26.40 25.45
CA ILE A 10 -5.26 -26.57 24.56
C ILE A 10 -6.53 -25.99 25.20
N LEU A 11 -6.75 -26.23 26.49
CA LEU A 11 -7.90 -25.67 27.22
C LEU A 11 -7.82 -24.14 27.39
N ALA A 12 -6.61 -23.58 27.51
CA ALA A 12 -6.39 -22.13 27.51
C ALA A 12 -6.67 -21.50 26.14
N GLY A 13 -6.25 -22.17 25.05
CA GLY A 13 -6.56 -21.74 23.67
C GLY A 13 -8.04 -21.85 23.30
N GLN A 14 -8.78 -22.77 23.91
CA GLN A 14 -10.22 -22.95 23.70
C GLN A 14 -11.10 -21.89 24.40
N ARG A 15 -10.55 -20.98 25.23
CA ARG A 15 -11.32 -19.87 25.83
C ARG A 15 -11.41 -18.61 24.96
N SER A 16 -10.82 -18.63 23.76
CA SER A 16 -10.79 -17.48 22.85
C SER A 16 -11.88 -17.49 21.77
N TYR A 17 -12.86 -18.39 21.85
CA TYR A 17 -14.00 -18.36 20.94
C TYR A 17 -14.96 -17.25 21.35
N ARG A 18 -14.98 -16.15 20.58
CA ARG A 18 -16.09 -15.19 20.64
C ARG A 18 -17.38 -15.97 20.44
N THR A 19 -18.34 -15.79 21.35
CA THR A 19 -19.64 -16.45 21.19
C THR A 19 -20.33 -15.93 19.94
N VAL A 20 -21.19 -16.74 19.32
CA VAL A 20 -21.96 -16.33 18.12
C VAL A 20 -22.73 -15.02 18.39
N ALA A 21 -23.28 -14.88 19.59
CA ALA A 21 -23.97 -13.66 20.03
C ALA A 21 -23.06 -12.41 20.16
N GLN A 22 -21.75 -12.60 20.19
CA GLN A 22 -20.75 -11.52 20.24
C GLN A 22 -20.36 -11.11 18.82
N LEU A 23 -20.19 -12.08 17.92
CA LEU A 23 -20.04 -11.81 16.48
C LEU A 23 -21.29 -11.13 15.91
N ASP A 24 -22.50 -11.55 16.31
CA ASP A 24 -23.76 -10.91 15.88
C ASP A 24 -23.94 -9.48 16.41
N ARG A 25 -23.25 -9.12 17.51
CA ARG A 25 -23.20 -7.74 17.99
C ARG A 25 -22.18 -6.95 17.18
N ASP A 26 -20.97 -7.46 17.03
CA ASP A 26 -19.91 -6.84 16.24
C ASP A 26 -20.39 -6.56 14.80
N VAL A 27 -21.11 -7.49 14.18
CA VAL A 27 -21.68 -7.32 12.83
C VAL A 27 -22.76 -6.23 12.79
N ARG A 28 -23.63 -6.15 13.81
CA ARG A 28 -24.64 -5.09 13.89
C ARG A 28 -24.01 -3.72 14.09
N ASP A 29 -22.97 -3.64 14.91
CA ASP A 29 -22.25 -2.40 15.17
C ASP A 29 -21.53 -1.93 13.89
N LEU A 30 -20.87 -2.83 13.16
CA LEU A 30 -20.25 -2.53 11.85
C LEU A 30 -21.27 -2.09 10.79
N LEU A 31 -22.46 -2.69 10.78
CA LEU A 31 -23.53 -2.29 9.86
C LEU A 31 -24.11 -0.91 10.22
N ALA A 32 -24.20 -0.57 11.51
CA ALA A 32 -24.61 0.74 11.97
C ALA A 32 -23.58 1.83 11.60
N GLU A 33 -22.29 1.56 11.80
CA GLU A 33 -21.20 2.44 11.38
C GLU A 33 -21.23 2.67 9.87
N ARG A 34 -21.44 1.62 9.07
CA ARG A 34 -21.57 1.73 7.61
C ARG A 34 -22.77 2.58 7.20
N ALA A 35 -23.90 2.45 7.88
CA ALA A 35 -25.09 3.25 7.61
C ALA A 35 -24.86 4.73 7.94
N GLU A 36 -24.12 5.02 9.00
CA GLU A 36 -23.75 6.39 9.36
C GLU A 36 -22.78 7.01 8.34
N ILE A 37 -21.77 6.26 7.90
CA ILE A 37 -20.84 6.70 6.84
C ILE A 37 -21.59 6.99 5.54
N LEU A 38 -22.52 6.12 5.14
CA LEU A 38 -23.34 6.34 3.95
C LEU A 38 -24.27 7.54 4.12
N ALA A 39 -24.89 7.72 5.29
CA ALA A 39 -25.72 8.88 5.59
C ALA A 39 -24.92 10.20 5.51
N GLN A 40 -23.69 10.21 6.04
CA GLN A 40 -22.77 11.34 5.93
C GLN A 40 -22.38 11.62 4.47
N LEU A 41 -22.16 10.59 3.64
CA LEU A 41 -21.88 10.73 2.21
C LEU A 41 -23.07 11.30 1.43
N THR A 42 -24.30 10.86 1.72
CA THR A 42 -25.51 11.46 1.12
C THR A 42 -25.73 12.90 1.59
N ARG A 43 -25.51 13.20 2.88
CA ARG A 43 -25.65 14.57 3.41
C ARG A 43 -24.58 15.51 2.85
N GLY A 44 -23.36 15.02 2.63
CA GLY A 44 -22.26 15.78 2.01
C GLY A 44 -22.47 16.10 0.53
N LYS A 45 -23.36 15.38 -0.17
CA LYS A 45 -23.71 15.67 -1.58
C LYS A 45 -24.59 16.91 -1.73
N ASP A 46 -25.42 17.21 -0.72
CA ASP A 46 -26.37 18.35 -0.76
C ASP A 46 -25.78 19.64 -0.17
N THR A 47 -24.62 19.59 0.47
CA THR A 47 -23.91 20.77 1.04
C THR A 47 -22.62 21.12 0.29
N ALA A 48 -22.49 20.71 -0.98
CA ALA A 48 -21.34 21.03 -1.83
C ALA A 48 -21.31 22.49 -2.32
N GLN A 49 -21.50 23.45 -1.40
CA GLN A 49 -21.08 24.83 -1.53
C GLN A 49 -20.42 25.24 -0.21
N GLY A 50 -19.09 25.22 -0.18
CA GLY A 50 -18.29 25.91 0.83
C GLY A 50 -18.05 25.13 2.13
N GLY A 51 -17.13 24.18 2.12
CA GLY A 51 -16.62 23.53 3.32
C GLY A 51 -15.55 22.50 2.96
N GLU A 52 -14.31 22.96 2.95
CA GLU A 52 -13.11 22.19 2.63
C GLU A 52 -12.94 21.02 3.63
N SER A 53 -13.54 19.87 3.31
CA SER A 53 -13.26 18.62 4.01
C SER A 53 -11.95 18.08 3.46
N THR A 54 -10.85 18.32 4.18
CA THR A 54 -9.53 17.76 3.85
C THR A 54 -9.67 16.23 3.73
N PRO A 55 -9.47 15.64 2.54
CA PRO A 55 -9.42 14.18 2.43
C PRO A 55 -8.28 13.69 3.32
N ALA A 56 -8.51 12.60 4.07
CA ALA A 56 -7.45 11.95 4.82
C ALA A 56 -6.25 11.77 3.88
N PRO A 57 -5.04 12.20 4.27
CA PRO A 57 -3.91 12.24 3.35
C PRO A 57 -3.71 10.84 2.79
N HIS A 58 -3.75 10.71 1.47
CA HIS A 58 -3.44 9.43 0.82
C HIS A 58 -2.12 8.91 1.40
N ARG A 59 -2.11 7.67 1.88
CA ARG A 59 -0.91 7.02 2.45
C ARG A 59 -0.52 5.86 1.56
N ALA A 60 0.77 5.74 1.29
CA ALA A 60 1.34 4.53 0.72
C ALA A 60 2.26 3.86 1.74
N GLU A 61 2.40 2.56 1.62
CA GLU A 61 3.29 1.76 2.45
C GLU A 61 4.26 1.02 1.54
N VAL A 62 5.56 1.24 1.72
CA VAL A 62 6.61 0.60 0.92
C VAL A 62 7.45 -0.24 1.84
N ARG A 63 7.65 -1.52 1.52
CA ARG A 63 8.55 -2.39 2.28
C ARG A 63 9.85 -2.62 1.51
N PHE A 64 10.95 -2.26 2.15
CA PHE A 64 12.30 -2.55 1.70
C PHE A 64 12.90 -3.68 2.53
N THR A 65 13.75 -4.51 1.93
CA THR A 65 14.44 -5.58 2.65
C THR A 65 15.38 -5.04 3.73
N ALA A 66 16.08 -3.93 3.46
CA ALA A 66 17.06 -3.36 4.39
C ALA A 66 16.43 -2.52 5.52
N TYR A 67 15.24 -1.93 5.30
CA TYR A 67 14.68 -0.90 6.19
C TYR A 67 13.29 -1.24 6.73
N GLY A 68 12.69 -2.33 6.27
CA GLY A 68 11.33 -2.71 6.62
C GLY A 68 10.30 -1.75 6.01
N LEU A 69 9.21 -1.52 6.75
CA LEU A 69 8.06 -0.76 6.27
C LEU A 69 8.28 0.75 6.40
N VAL A 70 8.15 1.45 5.28
CA VAL A 70 8.27 2.90 5.15
C VAL A 70 6.91 3.48 4.72
N PRO A 71 6.24 4.24 5.59
CA PRO A 71 5.03 4.96 5.23
C PRO A 71 5.36 6.25 4.46
N LEU A 72 4.62 6.52 3.39
CA LEU A 72 4.69 7.73 2.57
C LEU A 72 3.36 8.49 2.64
N ILE A 73 3.44 9.81 2.89
CA ILE A 73 2.32 10.74 2.96
C ILE A 73 2.22 11.50 1.63
N GLY A 74 1.01 11.57 1.08
CA GLY A 74 0.76 12.19 -0.22
C GLY A 74 1.53 11.50 -1.34
N PRO A 75 1.38 10.18 -1.52
CA PRO A 75 2.10 9.44 -2.55
C PRO A 75 1.68 9.91 -3.93
N VAL A 76 2.66 10.18 -4.77
CA VAL A 76 2.48 10.54 -6.18
C VAL A 76 3.22 9.51 -7.01
N VAL A 77 2.52 8.92 -7.98
CA VAL A 77 3.11 8.02 -8.98
C VAL A 77 3.09 8.73 -10.32
N GLU A 78 4.27 8.88 -10.92
CA GLU A 78 4.43 9.53 -12.22
C GLU A 78 5.34 8.71 -13.15
N ASP A 79 5.04 8.79 -14.46
CA ASP A 79 5.94 8.30 -15.50
C ASP A 79 7.00 9.39 -15.77
N LEU A 80 8.27 9.03 -15.71
CA LEU A 80 9.38 9.95 -16.00
C LEU A 80 9.66 10.01 -17.50
N GLU A 81 10.29 11.10 -17.94
CA GLU A 81 10.77 11.23 -19.31
C GLU A 81 11.77 10.10 -19.64
N PRO A 82 11.78 9.59 -20.88
CA PRO A 82 12.76 8.60 -21.30
C PRO A 82 14.18 9.13 -21.11
N ASP A 83 15.08 8.28 -20.60
CA ASP A 83 16.49 8.64 -20.54
C ASP A 83 17.12 8.75 -21.94
N TYR A 84 18.39 9.16 -21.99
CA TYR A 84 19.17 9.24 -23.23
C TYR A 84 19.19 7.92 -24.03
N TYR A 85 18.99 6.77 -23.35
CA TYR A 85 18.95 5.43 -23.94
C TYR A 85 17.52 4.94 -24.25
N GLY A 86 16.52 5.82 -24.14
CA GLY A 86 15.11 5.52 -24.38
C GLY A 86 14.49 4.57 -23.36
N HIS A 87 15.05 4.47 -22.15
CA HIS A 87 14.46 3.72 -21.05
C HIS A 87 13.44 4.60 -20.33
N VAL A 88 12.23 4.08 -20.16
CA VAL A 88 11.15 4.74 -19.43
C VAL A 88 11.19 4.28 -17.98
N TYR A 89 11.10 5.22 -17.06
CA TYR A 89 11.07 4.96 -15.63
C TYR A 89 9.74 5.41 -15.05
N ARG A 90 9.36 4.79 -13.92
CA ARG A 90 8.31 5.29 -13.05
C ARG A 90 8.90 5.70 -11.72
N GLN A 91 8.29 6.70 -11.13
CA GLN A 91 8.66 7.21 -9.82
C GLN A 91 7.43 7.15 -8.89
N LEU A 92 7.62 6.60 -7.69
CA LEU A 92 6.76 6.80 -6.54
C LEU A 92 7.47 7.79 -5.62
N GLY A 93 6.86 8.95 -5.43
CA GLY A 93 7.34 9.96 -4.51
C GLY A 93 6.37 10.15 -3.35
N GLY A 94 6.87 10.56 -2.19
CA GLY A 94 6.03 10.90 -1.04
C GLY A 94 6.82 11.46 0.13
N TRP A 95 6.11 12.13 1.04
CA TRP A 95 6.70 12.69 2.25
C TRP A 95 6.82 11.63 3.33
N LEU A 96 7.96 11.61 4.03
CA LEU A 96 8.15 10.78 5.21
C LEU A 96 7.52 11.46 6.42
N PRO A 97 6.85 10.72 7.31
CA PRO A 97 6.37 11.29 8.55
C PRO A 97 7.53 11.72 9.44
N ASP A 98 7.31 12.74 10.26
CA ASP A 98 8.30 13.25 11.21
C ASP A 98 8.78 12.17 12.18
N THR A 99 7.90 11.22 12.51
CA THR A 99 8.19 10.09 13.40
C THR A 99 9.08 9.02 12.77
N TRP A 100 9.36 9.08 11.46
CA TRP A 100 10.20 8.07 10.80
C TRP A 100 11.68 8.33 11.09
N SER A 101 12.34 7.39 11.75
CA SER A 101 13.72 7.56 12.23
C SER A 101 14.78 6.84 11.37
N GLY A 102 14.44 6.39 10.16
CA GLY A 102 15.40 5.70 9.30
C GLY A 102 16.50 6.62 8.78
N GLU A 103 17.66 6.05 8.49
CA GLU A 103 18.75 6.76 7.81
C GLU A 103 18.30 7.25 6.43
N HIS A 104 18.99 8.26 5.88
CA HIS A 104 18.64 8.86 4.59
C HIS A 104 18.82 7.82 3.47
N LEU A 105 17.73 7.17 3.06
CA LEU A 105 17.78 6.15 2.01
C LEU A 105 18.29 6.76 0.72
N ARG A 106 19.40 6.24 0.22
CA ARG A 106 20.00 6.65 -1.03
C ARG A 106 20.74 5.49 -1.67
N GLY A 107 20.41 5.20 -2.92
CA GLY A 107 21.10 4.16 -3.70
C GLY A 107 20.14 3.16 -4.29
N THR A 108 20.68 2.02 -4.69
CA THR A 108 19.90 0.89 -5.19
C THR A 108 19.45 0.04 -4.02
N GLU A 109 18.15 -0.13 -3.88
CA GLU A 109 17.52 -0.90 -2.81
C GLU A 109 16.63 -2.00 -3.40
N HIS A 110 16.36 -3.03 -2.59
CA HIS A 110 15.38 -4.06 -2.94
C HIS A 110 14.02 -3.74 -2.31
N MET A 111 13.02 -3.54 -3.15
CA MET A 111 11.63 -3.31 -2.75
C MET A 111 10.85 -4.62 -2.85
N GLU A 112 10.36 -5.09 -1.71
CA GLU A 112 9.55 -6.31 -1.62
C GLU A 112 8.13 -6.02 -2.12
N PHE A 113 7.51 -4.94 -1.60
CA PHE A 113 6.22 -4.48 -2.11
C PHE A 113 6.03 -2.98 -1.88
N ALA A 114 5.10 -2.40 -2.65
CA ALA A 114 4.50 -1.11 -2.35
C ALA A 114 2.98 -1.20 -2.42
N HIS A 115 2.29 -0.72 -1.39
CA HIS A 115 0.85 -0.55 -1.38
C HIS A 115 0.51 0.93 -1.60
N VAL A 116 -0.05 1.23 -2.77
CA VAL A 116 -0.52 2.57 -3.13
C VAL A 116 -2.01 2.45 -3.47
N PRO A 117 -2.91 3.18 -2.77
CA PRO A 117 -4.34 3.07 -3.02
C PRO A 117 -4.71 3.28 -4.49
N GLY A 118 -5.40 2.31 -5.09
CA GLY A 118 -5.87 2.38 -6.48
C GLY A 118 -4.81 2.09 -7.55
N LEU A 119 -3.59 1.70 -7.18
CA LEU A 119 -2.51 1.41 -8.13
C LEU A 119 -1.87 0.05 -7.85
N VAL A 120 -1.69 -0.74 -8.92
CA VAL A 120 -0.89 -1.97 -8.87
C VAL A 120 0.57 -1.59 -9.00
N MET A 121 1.35 -1.93 -7.98
CA MET A 121 2.79 -1.67 -7.93
C MET A 121 3.57 -2.94 -8.27
N PRO A 122 4.78 -2.82 -8.84
CA PRO A 122 5.68 -3.95 -8.96
C PRO A 122 6.13 -4.44 -7.57
N THR A 123 6.46 -5.71 -7.48
CA THR A 123 6.95 -6.38 -6.26
C THR A 123 8.27 -7.08 -6.55
N ASP A 124 9.09 -7.28 -5.52
CA ASP A 124 10.37 -8.00 -5.59
C ASP A 124 11.34 -7.45 -6.67
N ILE A 125 11.46 -6.12 -6.73
CA ILE A 125 12.31 -5.43 -7.72
C ILE A 125 13.39 -4.59 -7.06
N ASN A 126 14.49 -4.39 -7.80
CA ASN A 126 15.49 -3.39 -7.45
C ASN A 126 15.00 -2.01 -7.89
N VAL A 127 15.09 -1.04 -6.97
CA VAL A 127 14.65 0.33 -7.16
C VAL A 127 15.77 1.30 -6.81
N GLN A 128 15.77 2.47 -7.44
CA GLN A 128 16.63 3.55 -7.04
C GLN A 128 15.89 4.44 -6.05
N VAL A 129 16.43 4.56 -4.83
CA VAL A 129 15.86 5.39 -3.78
C VAL A 129 16.71 6.65 -3.62
N SER A 130 16.04 7.78 -3.42
CA SER A 130 16.68 9.01 -2.97
C SER A 130 15.78 9.74 -1.99
N THR A 131 16.40 10.29 -0.95
CA THR A 131 15.71 11.11 0.05
C THR A 131 16.27 12.53 -0.01
N ARG A 132 15.38 13.52 -0.02
CA ARG A 132 15.73 14.95 0.02
C ARG A 132 15.08 15.60 1.22
N THR A 133 15.86 16.40 1.95
CA THR A 133 15.38 17.17 3.09
C THR A 133 15.12 18.61 2.65
N SER A 134 13.93 19.11 2.92
CA SER A 134 13.52 20.49 2.66
C SER A 134 14.05 21.42 3.77
N ARG A 135 13.96 22.74 3.56
CA ARG A 135 14.46 23.76 4.50
C ARG A 135 13.74 23.74 5.85
N ASP A 136 12.49 23.28 5.87
CA ASP A 136 11.65 23.10 7.05
C ASP A 136 11.92 21.79 7.80
N GLY A 137 12.84 20.95 7.31
CA GLY A 137 13.16 19.64 7.89
C GLY A 137 12.27 18.50 7.37
N SER A 138 11.23 18.80 6.59
CA SER A 138 10.39 17.80 5.94
C SER A 138 11.22 16.95 4.97
N ARG A 139 11.02 15.63 4.97
CA ARG A 139 11.79 14.70 4.13
C ARG A 139 10.91 14.12 3.04
N TYR A 140 11.37 14.23 1.79
CA TYR A 140 10.73 13.63 0.63
C TYR A 140 11.53 12.44 0.15
N MET A 141 10.88 11.30 -0.02
CA MET A 141 11.46 10.08 -0.59
C MET A 141 10.96 9.90 -2.02
N ALA A 142 11.87 9.61 -2.94
CA ALA A 142 11.58 9.25 -4.32
C ALA A 142 12.15 7.85 -4.60
N ILE A 143 11.29 6.97 -5.11
CA ILE A 143 11.57 5.57 -5.42
C ILE A 143 11.33 5.38 -6.91
N GLN A 144 12.38 5.05 -7.65
CA GLN A 144 12.33 4.94 -9.10
C GLN A 144 12.58 3.50 -9.54
N TRP A 145 11.82 3.03 -10.51
CA TRP A 145 12.06 1.74 -11.16
C TRP A 145 11.90 1.86 -12.66
N ARG A 146 12.57 0.96 -13.37
CA ARG A 146 12.45 0.87 -14.82
C ARG A 146 11.10 0.27 -15.16
N ARG A 147 10.37 0.91 -16.07
CA ARG A 147 9.16 0.33 -16.64
C ARG A 147 9.59 -0.75 -17.63
N GLU A 148 9.18 -1.99 -17.40
CA GLU A 148 9.32 -3.02 -18.42
C GLU A 148 8.62 -2.53 -19.69
N ARG A 149 9.28 -2.65 -20.85
CA ARG A 149 8.57 -2.46 -22.13
C ARG A 149 7.39 -3.41 -22.08
N PRO A 150 6.16 -2.97 -22.45
CA PRO A 150 5.05 -3.90 -22.55
C PRO A 150 5.50 -5.02 -23.48
N SER A 151 5.72 -6.21 -22.90
CA SER A 151 6.01 -7.41 -23.67
C SER A 151 4.86 -7.53 -24.64
N ALA A 152 5.12 -7.35 -25.94
CA ALA A 152 4.13 -7.63 -26.95
C ALA A 152 3.61 -9.02 -26.65
N VAL A 153 2.33 -9.10 -26.28
CA VAL A 153 1.66 -10.36 -25.97
C VAL A 153 1.99 -11.29 -27.12
N ARG A 154 2.84 -12.28 -26.85
CA ARG A 154 3.16 -13.33 -27.81
C ARG A 154 1.85 -14.09 -27.95
N ARG A 155 1.04 -13.70 -28.94
CA ARG A 155 -0.16 -14.44 -29.32
C ARG A 155 0.26 -15.90 -29.44
N PRO A 156 -0.39 -16.85 -28.75
CA PRO A 156 -0.16 -18.24 -29.04
C PRO A 156 -0.49 -18.45 -30.52
N ALA A 157 0.51 -18.87 -31.29
CA ALA A 157 0.28 -19.36 -32.64
C ALA A 157 -0.56 -20.63 -32.49
N PHE A 158 -1.86 -20.52 -32.75
CA PHE A 158 -2.69 -21.69 -32.94
C PHE A 158 -2.14 -22.44 -34.16
N PRO A 159 -1.81 -23.73 -34.06
CA PRO A 159 -1.49 -24.50 -35.25
C PRO A 159 -2.77 -24.61 -36.08
N THR A 160 -2.73 -24.07 -37.30
CA THR A 160 -3.70 -24.38 -38.34
C THR A 160 -3.61 -25.88 -38.59
N VAL A 161 -4.62 -26.62 -38.15
CA VAL A 161 -4.82 -28.00 -38.58
C VAL A 161 -5.49 -27.89 -39.94
N ASP A 162 -4.70 -28.06 -41.01
CA ASP A 162 -5.26 -28.31 -42.33
C ASP A 162 -6.00 -29.64 -42.29
N ALA A 163 -7.27 -29.60 -42.70
CA ALA A 163 -8.17 -30.73 -42.86
C ALA A 163 -8.08 -31.32 -44.27
#